data_AF-A0A1Y2HN07-F1
#
_entry.id   AF-A0A1Y2HN07-F1
#
_cell.length_a   1.000
_cell.length_b   1.000
_cell.length_c   1.000
_cell.angle_alpha   90.00
_cell.angle_beta   90.00
_cell.angle_gamma   90.00
#
_symmetry.space_group_name_H-M   'P 1'
#
loop_
_entity.id
_entity.type
_entity.pdbx_description
1 polymer ?
#
loop_
_entity_poly.entity_id
_entity_poly.type
_entity_poly.pdbx_seq_one_letter_code
_entity_poly.pdbx_strand_id
1 'polypeptide(L)'
;MQKRALLQGEKFHRDVQTKYLRHRCAQSVRESGTQMPRTDVILSTDNDKVIVAQKYETADDRWAFVTRNVIVLQCFFRKIRAIRRVRLMREVKAKRQQAEEQAGKRRQELTERQRRKEIERRVHPKTLKDFALLYSGLETWRTQQAKKINATPGLTAEERQARLEELLNQEATLIQQLENLKVEAQEESRHRRTSRWLEQLAGSKEWPLSKGGVAHVDTPTTLRARELRDLYCSLADPSGSVDGRLHTLLQVKNTVKEYDCPLTQELFISVPEFNPAAGLTPFPHAANSAQKSAIVDSQSHQIYICKSCHRYQPSTKFHLSTTANNLGICNSCQDQKNAGSKRQCADEYVRILAAARLSEAALATSILPKHLRGGGSTGSDTEGTINTIDKLVKNMPSGHLDQVLIVNYMTEDDVSHIVQVIWNGHSAVSGNRHLSHLVLARWELDKPMSPWNTILLTVEEAHTHSTVSRDKLYSSEFVAKVQAKLALARRKWARLAELESAMEVQPLVRTRLAADERTNSLPPIAVRDTVGVGIGLVAASGGK
;
A
#
# COMPACT_ATOMS: atom_id res chain seq x y z
N MET A 1 -1.78 -26.58 -16.79
CA MET A 1 -1.73 -25.17 -16.32
C MET A 1 -1.53 -24.14 -17.45
N GLN A 2 -0.59 -24.32 -18.39
CA GLN A 2 -0.18 -23.24 -19.33
C GLN A 2 -1.27 -22.67 -20.27
N LYS A 3 -2.26 -23.46 -20.74
CA LYS A 3 -3.26 -22.98 -21.72
C LYS A 3 -4.21 -21.88 -21.21
N ARG A 4 -4.36 -21.65 -19.90
CA ARG A 4 -5.33 -20.68 -19.35
C ARG A 4 -4.80 -19.24 -19.24
N ALA A 5 -3.49 -19.04 -19.41
CA ALA A 5 -2.88 -17.70 -19.43
C ALA A 5 -3.09 -16.95 -20.77
N LEU A 6 -3.32 -17.69 -21.86
CA LEU A 6 -3.45 -17.14 -23.22
C LEU A 6 -4.84 -16.54 -23.53
N LEU A 7 -5.82 -16.66 -22.63
CA LEU A 7 -7.20 -16.17 -22.81
C LEU A 7 -7.50 -14.86 -22.09
N GLN A 8 -6.55 -14.30 -21.33
CA GLN A 8 -6.66 -12.93 -20.83
C GLN A 8 -6.09 -11.98 -21.88
N GLY A 9 -6.97 -11.48 -22.77
CA GLY A 9 -6.60 -10.44 -23.72
C GLY A 9 -5.99 -9.22 -23.04
N GLU A 10 -5.08 -8.54 -23.74
CA GLU A 10 -4.30 -7.43 -23.20
C GLU A 10 -5.20 -6.32 -22.65
N LYS A 11 -5.06 -6.03 -21.35
CA LYS A 11 -5.80 -4.94 -20.71
C LYS A 11 -5.11 -3.61 -20.99
N PHE A 12 -5.56 -2.92 -22.02
CA PHE A 12 -5.11 -1.58 -22.36
C PHE A 12 -5.45 -0.59 -21.23
N HIS A 13 -4.42 -0.15 -20.51
CA HIS A 13 -4.47 0.96 -19.58
C HIS A 13 -3.88 2.20 -20.27
N ARG A 14 -4.40 3.39 -19.92
CA ARG A 14 -3.91 4.68 -20.42
C ARG A 14 -3.27 5.44 -19.28
N ASP A 15 -2.00 5.18 -19.04
CA ASP A 15 -1.24 5.92 -18.04
C ASP A 15 -0.90 7.31 -18.59
N VAL A 16 -1.44 8.33 -17.92
CA VAL A 16 -1.14 9.73 -18.18
C VAL A 16 -0.19 10.20 -17.09
N GLN A 17 1.09 10.36 -17.44
CA GLN A 17 2.09 10.90 -16.51
C GLN A 17 1.75 12.36 -16.17
N THR A 18 1.33 12.61 -14.93
CA THR A 18 1.04 13.96 -14.41
C THR A 18 2.34 14.74 -14.15
N LYS A 19 2.89 15.33 -15.20
CA LYS A 19 4.12 16.14 -15.12
C LYS A 19 3.81 17.58 -14.68
N TYR A 20 4.51 18.07 -13.66
CA TYR A 20 4.52 19.49 -13.31
C TYR A 20 5.30 20.30 -14.36
N LEU A 21 4.61 20.78 -15.38
CA LEU A 21 5.17 21.70 -16.36
C LEU A 21 5.37 23.09 -15.73
N ARG A 22 6.52 23.71 -15.98
CA ARG A 22 6.82 25.09 -15.60
C ARG A 22 7.43 25.80 -16.80
N HIS A 23 6.89 26.96 -17.16
CA HIS A 23 7.52 27.84 -18.14
C HIS A 23 8.79 28.44 -17.54
N ARG A 24 9.86 28.50 -18.33
CA ARG A 24 11.09 29.24 -18.04
C ARG A 24 11.33 30.19 -19.20
N CYS A 25 11.48 31.47 -18.91
CA CYS A 25 11.84 32.47 -19.91
C CYS A 25 13.36 32.58 -20.00
N ALA A 26 13.89 32.74 -21.20
CA ALA A 26 15.27 33.12 -21.45
C ALA A 26 15.27 34.42 -22.28
N GLN A 27 16.18 35.34 -21.96
CA GLN A 27 16.33 36.60 -22.66
C GLN A 27 17.73 36.65 -23.27
N SER A 28 17.81 36.92 -24.57
CA SER A 28 19.09 37.18 -25.24
C SER A 28 19.63 38.56 -24.86
N VAL A 29 20.94 38.75 -25.04
CA VAL A 29 21.55 40.09 -25.01
C VAL A 29 20.84 40.98 -26.03
N ARG A 30 20.66 42.25 -25.69
CA ARG A 30 20.18 43.31 -26.59
C ARG A 30 21.26 44.38 -26.65
N GLU A 31 21.67 44.72 -27.85
CA GLU A 31 22.66 45.76 -28.12
C GLU A 31 21.95 47.05 -28.56
N SER A 32 22.54 48.20 -28.23
CA SER A 32 22.06 49.52 -28.63
C SER A 32 23.25 50.44 -28.82
N GLY A 33 23.39 51.01 -30.02
CA GLY A 33 24.40 52.02 -30.33
C GLY A 33 23.79 53.43 -30.28
N THR A 34 24.54 54.39 -29.75
CA THR A 34 24.16 55.81 -29.74
C THR A 34 25.23 56.60 -30.48
N GLN A 35 24.84 57.33 -31.52
CA GLN A 35 25.74 58.20 -32.27
C GLN A 35 25.56 59.65 -31.78
N MET A 36 26.65 60.28 -31.34
CA MET A 36 26.60 61.69 -30.91
C MET A 36 26.45 62.61 -32.14
N PRO A 37 25.66 63.70 -32.03
CA PRO A 37 25.54 64.69 -33.09
C PRO A 37 26.90 65.38 -33.34
N ARG A 38 27.31 65.38 -34.62
CA ARG A 38 28.52 66.05 -35.10
C ARG A 38 28.24 66.68 -36.46
N THR A 39 28.90 67.79 -36.76
CA THR A 39 28.70 68.57 -37.99
C THR A 39 29.08 67.81 -39.27
N ASP A 40 29.91 66.77 -39.16
CA ASP A 40 30.38 65.91 -40.26
C ASP A 40 29.53 64.65 -40.48
N VAL A 41 28.49 64.41 -39.67
CA VAL A 41 27.65 63.20 -39.74
C VAL A 41 26.17 63.56 -39.82
N ILE A 42 25.49 63.12 -40.89
CA ILE A 42 24.04 63.27 -41.04
C ILE A 42 23.34 62.23 -40.14
N LEU A 43 22.45 62.71 -39.25
CA LEU A 43 21.63 61.89 -38.36
C LEU A 43 20.15 62.20 -38.58
N SER A 44 19.30 61.17 -38.57
CA SER A 44 17.84 61.32 -38.53
C SER A 44 17.40 61.41 -37.07
N THR A 45 16.61 62.45 -36.76
CA THR A 45 16.01 62.69 -35.44
C THR A 45 14.51 62.36 -35.41
N ASP A 46 13.98 61.74 -36.47
CA ASP A 46 12.54 61.67 -36.73
C ASP A 46 11.75 60.78 -35.75
N ASN A 47 12.47 59.89 -35.04
CA ASN A 47 11.90 58.98 -34.03
C ASN A 47 12.27 59.35 -32.59
N ASP A 48 13.02 60.44 -32.39
CA ASP A 48 13.52 60.85 -31.08
C ASP A 48 12.40 61.45 -30.21
N LYS A 49 12.56 61.35 -28.89
CA LYS A 49 11.55 61.80 -27.91
C LYS A 49 12.20 62.61 -26.79
N VAL A 50 11.75 63.84 -26.63
CA VAL A 50 12.14 64.69 -25.50
C VAL A 50 11.34 64.27 -24.27
N ILE A 51 12.04 63.85 -23.20
CA ILE A 51 11.43 63.40 -21.94
C ILE A 51 11.79 64.40 -20.83
N VAL A 52 10.78 64.87 -20.10
CA VAL A 52 10.98 65.74 -18.93
C VAL A 52 11.36 64.90 -17.72
N ALA A 53 12.41 65.31 -17.01
CA ALA A 53 12.87 64.62 -15.80
C ALA A 53 11.81 64.67 -14.69
N GLN A 54 11.47 63.51 -14.14
CA GLN A 54 10.62 63.39 -12.95
C GLN A 54 11.47 63.44 -11.67
N LYS A 55 10.83 63.45 -10.50
CA LYS A 55 11.52 63.35 -9.21
C LYS A 55 12.38 62.08 -9.16
N TYR A 56 13.68 62.25 -9.03
CA TYR A 56 14.62 61.15 -8.81
C TYR A 56 14.44 60.55 -7.41
N GLU A 57 14.24 59.24 -7.31
CA GLU A 57 14.36 58.50 -6.05
C GLU A 57 15.83 58.11 -5.86
N THR A 58 16.44 58.47 -4.73
CA THR A 58 17.78 57.96 -4.41
C THR A 58 17.74 56.45 -4.16
N ALA A 59 18.87 55.77 -4.33
CA ALA A 59 18.97 54.34 -4.04
C ALA A 59 18.58 54.04 -2.58
N ASP A 60 18.99 54.89 -1.65
CA ASP A 60 18.73 54.72 -0.21
C ASP A 60 17.24 54.94 0.14
N ASP A 61 16.59 55.96 -0.44
CA ASP A 61 15.14 56.16 -0.29
C ASP A 61 14.36 54.94 -0.79
N ARG A 62 14.78 54.39 -1.95
CA ARG A 62 14.19 53.20 -2.56
C ARG A 62 14.37 51.97 -1.67
N TRP A 63 15.57 51.74 -1.13
CA TRP A 63 15.85 50.65 -0.20
C TRP A 63 15.08 50.80 1.12
N ALA A 64 14.93 52.02 1.66
CA ALA A 64 14.15 52.29 2.86
C ALA A 64 12.64 52.06 2.64
N PHE A 65 12.11 52.40 1.46
CA PHE A 65 10.73 52.07 1.08
C PHE A 65 10.52 50.55 0.95
N VAL A 66 11.40 49.84 0.24
CA VAL A 66 11.35 48.37 0.10
C VAL A 66 11.43 47.70 1.47
N THR A 67 12.36 48.11 2.33
CA THR A 67 12.56 47.53 3.67
C THR A 67 11.31 47.67 4.55
N ARG A 68 10.69 48.86 4.58
CA ARG A 68 9.42 49.07 5.32
C ARG A 68 8.31 48.15 4.83
N ASN A 69 8.15 48.01 3.52
CA ASN A 69 7.12 47.14 2.94
C ASN A 69 7.41 45.64 3.19
N VAL A 70 8.69 45.23 3.14
CA VAL A 70 9.10 43.86 3.49
C VAL A 70 8.78 43.53 4.94
N ILE A 71 9.00 44.46 5.89
CA ILE A 71 8.61 44.26 7.30
C ILE A 71 7.09 44.05 7.42
N VAL A 72 6.27 44.84 6.73
CA VAL A 72 4.81 44.67 6.72
C VAL A 72 4.40 43.30 6.15
N LEU A 73 4.99 42.89 5.02
CA LEU A 73 4.76 41.56 4.43
C LEU A 73 5.19 40.42 5.37
N GLN A 74 6.32 40.56 6.07
CA GLN A 74 6.77 39.60 7.08
C GLN A 74 5.78 39.48 8.24
N CYS A 75 5.21 40.60 8.71
CA CYS A 75 4.17 40.59 9.76
C CYS A 75 2.90 39.84 9.30
N PHE A 76 2.41 40.10 8.08
CA PHE A 76 1.30 39.33 7.51
C PHE A 76 1.64 37.84 7.33
N PHE A 77 2.85 37.51 6.87
CA PHE A 77 3.29 36.13 6.73
C PHE A 77 3.34 35.40 8.09
N ARG A 78 3.88 36.04 9.14
CA ARG A 78 3.86 35.51 10.52
C ARG A 78 2.43 35.24 11.00
N LYS A 79 1.49 36.17 10.77
CA LYS A 79 0.05 36.01 11.08
C LYS A 79 -0.57 34.83 10.33
N ILE A 80 -0.37 34.71 9.02
CA ILE A 80 -0.91 33.61 8.20
C ILE A 80 -0.33 32.26 8.65
N ARG A 81 0.98 32.19 8.95
CA ARG A 81 1.64 30.99 9.46
C ARG A 81 1.07 30.56 10.81
N ALA A 82 0.83 31.49 11.72
CA ALA A 82 0.18 31.22 13.00
C ALA A 82 -1.26 30.70 12.83
N ILE A 83 -2.07 31.34 11.97
CA ILE A 83 -3.44 30.90 11.67
C ILE A 83 -3.46 29.47 11.10
N ARG A 84 -2.57 29.15 10.15
CA ARG A 84 -2.45 27.79 9.58
C ARG A 84 -2.07 26.76 10.64
N ARG A 85 -1.12 27.09 11.54
CA ARG A 85 -0.73 26.22 12.67
C ARG A 85 -1.89 25.98 13.64
N VAL A 86 -2.63 27.02 14.02
CA VAL A 86 -3.78 26.91 14.93
C VAL A 86 -4.92 26.10 14.30
N ARG A 87 -5.18 26.28 12.98
CA ARG A 87 -6.17 25.46 12.26
C ARG A 87 -5.81 23.98 12.31
N LEU A 88 -4.56 23.62 11.98
CA LEU A 88 -4.08 22.23 12.07
C LEU A 88 -4.22 21.65 13.48
N MET A 89 -3.86 22.42 14.53
CA MET A 89 -4.02 21.96 15.92
C MET A 89 -5.49 21.76 16.32
N ARG A 90 -6.42 22.60 15.82
CA ARG A 90 -7.87 22.41 16.02
C ARG A 90 -8.38 21.15 15.33
N GLU A 91 -7.95 20.88 14.08
CA GLU A 91 -8.31 19.67 13.35
C GLU A 91 -7.79 18.40 14.06
N VAL A 92 -6.55 18.41 14.54
CA VAL A 92 -5.97 17.30 15.33
C VAL A 92 -6.73 17.10 16.64
N LYS A 93 -7.06 18.18 17.37
CA LYS A 93 -7.85 18.10 18.60
C LYS A 93 -9.26 17.53 18.34
N ALA A 94 -9.94 18.01 17.30
CA ALA A 94 -11.28 17.54 16.93
C ALA A 94 -11.28 16.05 16.56
N LYS A 95 -10.31 15.59 15.75
CA LYS A 95 -10.13 14.16 15.43
C LYS A 95 -9.88 13.31 16.68
N ARG A 96 -9.08 13.81 17.62
CA ARG A 96 -8.84 13.13 18.91
C ARG A 96 -10.11 13.03 19.75
N GLN A 97 -10.87 14.12 19.89
CA GLN A 97 -12.15 14.13 20.62
C GLN A 97 -13.17 13.18 19.99
N GLN A 98 -13.32 13.19 18.67
CA GLN A 98 -14.18 12.25 17.94
C GLN A 98 -13.75 10.79 18.16
N ALA A 99 -12.45 10.50 18.19
CA ALA A 99 -11.94 9.15 18.49
C ALA A 99 -12.21 8.74 19.95
N GLU A 100 -12.05 9.65 20.91
CA GLU A 100 -12.37 9.42 22.33
C GLU A 100 -13.88 9.19 22.55
N GLU A 101 -14.75 9.97 21.89
CA GLU A 101 -16.21 9.77 21.89
C GLU A 101 -16.63 8.44 21.26
N GLN A 102 -16.07 8.09 20.09
CA GLN A 102 -16.35 6.81 19.44
C GLN A 102 -15.84 5.63 20.28
N ALA A 103 -14.69 5.74 20.93
CA ALA A 103 -14.19 4.73 21.86
C ALA A 103 -15.09 4.61 23.10
N GLY A 104 -15.61 5.73 23.62
CA GLY A 104 -16.60 5.76 24.70
C GLY A 104 -17.89 5.02 24.33
N LYS A 105 -18.49 5.34 23.18
CA LYS A 105 -19.69 4.67 22.65
C LYS A 105 -19.46 3.17 22.46
N ARG A 106 -18.35 2.77 21.83
CA ARG A 106 -17.97 1.35 21.67
C ARG A 106 -17.81 0.61 22.99
N ARG A 107 -17.27 1.26 24.05
CA ARG A 107 -17.19 0.67 25.39
C ARG A 107 -18.60 0.43 25.97
N GLN A 108 -19.49 1.41 25.88
CA GLN A 108 -20.88 1.30 26.34
C GLN A 108 -21.65 0.20 25.58
N GLU A 109 -21.51 0.15 24.25
CA GLU A 109 -22.08 -0.90 23.39
C GLU A 109 -21.56 -2.30 23.78
N LEU A 110 -20.26 -2.43 24.08
CA LEU A 110 -19.69 -3.70 24.53
C LEU A 110 -20.23 -4.13 25.90
N THR A 111 -20.34 -3.22 26.87
CA THR A 111 -20.92 -3.53 28.19
C THR A 111 -22.40 -3.89 28.11
N GLU A 112 -23.19 -3.17 27.29
CA GLU A 112 -24.60 -3.49 27.07
C GLU A 112 -24.77 -4.81 26.30
N ARG A 113 -23.87 -5.12 25.34
CA ARG A 113 -23.84 -6.42 24.65
C ARG A 113 -23.45 -7.56 25.60
N GLN A 114 -22.56 -7.33 26.56
CA GLN A 114 -22.26 -8.31 27.62
C GLN A 114 -23.47 -8.53 28.53
N ARG A 115 -24.11 -7.45 29.01
CA ARG A 115 -25.33 -7.50 29.83
C ARG A 115 -26.48 -8.23 29.12
N ARG A 116 -26.72 -7.94 27.84
CA ARG A 116 -27.71 -8.64 27.01
C ARG A 116 -27.41 -10.14 26.90
N LYS A 117 -26.15 -10.52 26.68
CA LYS A 117 -25.75 -11.94 26.68
C LYS A 117 -25.94 -12.60 28.04
N GLU A 118 -25.70 -11.89 29.15
CA GLU A 118 -25.95 -12.46 30.47
C GLU A 118 -27.43 -12.71 30.72
N ILE A 119 -28.29 -11.75 30.33
CA ILE A 119 -29.75 -11.92 30.37
C ILE A 119 -30.19 -13.08 29.46
N GLU A 120 -29.69 -13.14 28.22
CA GLU A 120 -29.97 -14.21 27.27
C GLU A 120 -29.58 -15.59 27.83
N ARG A 121 -28.40 -15.72 28.48
CA ARG A 121 -27.94 -16.96 29.12
C ARG A 121 -28.78 -17.38 30.34
N ARG A 122 -29.45 -16.45 31.00
CA ARG A 122 -30.36 -16.71 32.14
C ARG A 122 -31.76 -17.09 31.68
N VAL A 123 -32.26 -16.50 30.59
CA VAL A 123 -33.62 -16.75 30.06
C VAL A 123 -33.64 -17.94 29.08
N HIS A 124 -32.58 -18.13 28.29
CA HIS A 124 -32.47 -19.20 27.29
C HIS A 124 -31.10 -19.92 27.44
N PRO A 125 -30.93 -20.80 28.44
CA PRO A 125 -29.69 -21.55 28.64
C PRO A 125 -29.46 -22.55 27.51
N LYS A 126 -28.34 -22.45 26.77
CA LYS A 126 -28.04 -23.36 25.64
C LYS A 126 -26.82 -24.24 25.86
N THR A 127 -25.85 -23.79 26.64
CA THR A 127 -24.61 -24.54 26.91
C THR A 127 -24.60 -25.09 28.33
N LEU A 128 -23.84 -26.18 28.54
CA LEU A 128 -23.64 -26.75 29.89
C LEU A 128 -23.11 -25.73 30.91
N LYS A 129 -22.38 -24.70 30.47
CA LYS A 129 -21.89 -23.60 31.31
C LYS A 129 -23.00 -22.62 31.74
N ASP A 130 -24.10 -22.57 31.00
CA ASP A 130 -25.27 -21.74 31.33
C ASP A 130 -26.13 -22.46 32.37
N PHE A 131 -26.39 -23.76 32.16
CA PHE A 131 -27.04 -24.61 33.17
C PHE A 131 -26.24 -24.66 34.47
N ALA A 132 -24.91 -24.80 34.43
CA ALA A 132 -24.07 -24.74 35.64
C ALA A 132 -24.21 -23.41 36.40
N LEU A 133 -24.37 -22.29 35.69
CA LEU A 133 -24.63 -20.98 36.30
C LEU A 133 -26.03 -20.93 36.93
N LEU A 134 -27.06 -21.48 36.29
CA LEU A 134 -28.40 -21.58 36.84
C LEU A 134 -28.46 -22.48 38.09
N TYR A 135 -27.85 -23.67 38.07
CA TYR A 135 -27.74 -24.53 39.25
C TYR A 135 -26.97 -23.86 40.40
N SER A 136 -25.88 -23.14 40.11
CA SER A 136 -25.16 -22.37 41.14
C SER A 136 -26.03 -21.24 41.72
N GLY A 137 -26.85 -20.59 40.88
CA GLY A 137 -27.82 -19.58 41.31
C GLY A 137 -28.89 -20.18 42.23
N LEU A 138 -29.46 -21.33 41.85
CA LEU A 138 -30.44 -22.08 42.64
C LEU A 138 -29.89 -22.48 44.00
N GLU A 139 -28.67 -23.02 44.06
CA GLU A 139 -27.99 -23.38 45.31
C GLU A 139 -27.76 -22.15 46.21
N THR A 140 -27.34 -21.01 45.64
CA THR A 140 -27.22 -19.76 46.42
C THR A 140 -28.56 -19.22 46.91
N TRP A 141 -29.64 -19.40 46.14
CA TRP A 141 -31.00 -19.04 46.57
C TRP A 141 -31.47 -19.95 47.70
N ARG A 142 -31.36 -21.27 47.55
CA ARG A 142 -31.75 -22.26 48.57
C ARG A 142 -31.02 -22.02 49.88
N THR A 143 -29.70 -21.86 49.84
CA THR A 143 -28.90 -21.60 51.05
C THR A 143 -29.25 -20.27 51.70
N GLN A 144 -29.65 -19.24 50.94
CA GLN A 144 -30.18 -17.99 51.51
C GLN A 144 -31.57 -18.16 52.14
N GLN A 145 -32.49 -18.90 51.51
CA GLN A 145 -33.83 -19.13 52.06
C GLN A 145 -33.78 -20.03 53.30
N ALA A 146 -33.03 -21.12 53.28
CA ALA A 146 -32.82 -21.97 54.45
C ALA A 146 -32.22 -21.18 55.63
N LYS A 147 -31.25 -20.29 55.37
CA LYS A 147 -30.73 -19.36 56.39
C LYS A 147 -31.80 -18.40 56.93
N LYS A 148 -32.66 -17.84 56.07
CA LYS A 148 -33.77 -16.97 56.50
C LYS A 148 -34.78 -17.73 57.37
N ILE A 149 -35.23 -18.90 56.94
CA ILE A 149 -36.18 -19.75 57.68
C ILE A 149 -35.62 -20.13 59.06
N ASN A 150 -34.33 -20.51 59.12
CA ASN A 150 -33.66 -20.83 60.38
C ASN A 150 -33.42 -19.60 61.27
N ALA A 151 -33.25 -18.40 60.69
CA ALA A 151 -33.03 -17.16 61.43
C ALA A 151 -34.32 -16.48 61.92
N THR A 152 -35.50 -16.88 61.42
CA THR A 152 -36.79 -16.29 61.85
C THR A 152 -37.11 -16.74 63.29
N PRO A 153 -37.15 -15.81 64.27
CA PRO A 153 -37.44 -16.15 65.65
C PRO A 153 -38.95 -16.44 65.84
N GLY A 154 -39.28 -17.29 66.80
CA GLY A 154 -40.66 -17.55 67.22
C GLY A 154 -41.40 -18.67 66.49
N LEU A 155 -40.87 -19.27 65.42
CA LEU A 155 -41.47 -20.48 64.83
C LEU A 155 -41.25 -21.69 65.75
N THR A 156 -42.30 -22.49 65.91
CA THR A 156 -42.21 -23.83 66.49
C THR A 156 -41.35 -24.76 65.63
N ALA A 157 -40.92 -25.90 66.19
CA ALA A 157 -40.13 -26.88 65.45
C ALA A 157 -40.90 -27.45 64.24
N GLU A 158 -42.20 -27.71 64.41
CA GLU A 158 -43.09 -28.25 63.38
C GLU A 158 -43.33 -27.25 62.25
N GLU A 159 -43.62 -25.98 62.56
CA GLU A 159 -43.75 -24.92 61.55
C GLU A 159 -42.44 -24.70 60.79
N ARG A 160 -41.28 -24.77 61.45
CA ARG A 160 -39.98 -24.67 60.78
C ARG A 160 -39.74 -25.85 59.83
N GLN A 161 -40.15 -27.06 60.21
CA GLN A 161 -40.06 -28.25 59.34
C GLN A 161 -40.98 -28.10 58.11
N ALA A 162 -42.25 -27.71 58.30
CA ALA A 162 -43.18 -27.47 57.20
C ALA A 162 -42.67 -26.39 56.21
N ARG A 163 -42.01 -25.33 56.70
CA ARG A 163 -41.39 -24.31 55.85
C ARG A 163 -40.16 -24.81 55.08
N LEU A 164 -39.40 -25.75 55.64
CA LEU A 164 -38.28 -26.38 54.95
C LEU A 164 -38.78 -27.41 53.91
N GLU A 165 -39.87 -28.13 54.19
CA GLU A 165 -40.56 -28.98 53.21
C GLU A 165 -41.14 -28.16 52.05
N GLU A 166 -41.78 -27.01 52.34
CA GLU A 166 -42.23 -26.05 51.32
C GLU A 166 -41.06 -25.59 50.42
N LEU A 167 -39.90 -25.28 51.02
CA LEU A 167 -38.68 -24.91 50.28
C LEU A 167 -38.13 -26.06 49.42
N LEU A 168 -38.17 -27.31 49.91
CA LEU A 168 -37.76 -28.50 49.14
C LEU A 168 -38.69 -28.77 47.96
N ASN A 169 -40.01 -28.57 48.13
CA ASN A 169 -40.97 -28.68 47.03
C ASN A 169 -40.76 -27.59 45.97
N GLN A 170 -40.41 -26.37 46.39
CA GLN A 170 -39.99 -25.29 45.47
C GLN A 170 -38.67 -25.60 44.76
N GLU A 171 -37.69 -26.20 45.44
CA GLU A 171 -36.44 -26.68 44.83
C GLU A 171 -36.70 -27.77 43.79
N ALA A 172 -37.49 -28.78 44.11
CA ALA A 172 -37.82 -29.89 43.20
C ALA A 172 -38.54 -29.42 41.92
N THR A 173 -39.50 -28.50 42.03
CA THR A 173 -40.21 -27.93 40.87
C THR A 173 -39.28 -27.08 39.99
N LEU A 174 -38.36 -26.30 40.58
CA LEU A 174 -37.35 -25.55 39.84
C LEU A 174 -36.32 -26.46 39.15
N ILE A 175 -35.90 -27.56 39.80
CA ILE A 175 -35.02 -28.56 39.18
C ILE A 175 -35.72 -29.21 37.97
N GLN A 176 -36.98 -29.62 38.11
CA GLN A 176 -37.75 -30.20 37.01
C GLN A 176 -37.88 -29.24 35.81
N GLN A 177 -38.10 -27.94 36.07
CA GLN A 177 -38.11 -26.92 35.02
C GLN A 177 -36.74 -26.76 34.34
N LEU A 178 -35.64 -26.77 35.10
CA LEU A 178 -34.29 -26.75 34.54
C LEU A 178 -33.97 -28.00 33.70
N GLU A 179 -34.50 -29.16 34.07
CA GLU A 179 -34.36 -30.40 33.30
C GLU A 179 -35.16 -30.37 31.99
N ASN A 180 -36.39 -29.86 32.00
CA ASN A 180 -37.16 -29.63 30.77
C ASN A 180 -36.42 -28.68 29.81
N LEU A 181 -35.97 -27.52 30.31
CA LEU A 181 -35.16 -26.57 29.53
C LEU A 181 -33.86 -27.20 28.99
N LYS A 182 -33.27 -28.16 29.72
CA LYS A 182 -32.08 -28.91 29.29
C LYS A 182 -32.39 -29.92 28.19
N VAL A 183 -33.58 -30.52 28.16
CA VAL A 183 -34.05 -31.35 27.04
C VAL A 183 -34.29 -30.48 25.81
N GLU A 184 -35.07 -29.41 25.93
CA GLU A 184 -35.34 -28.45 24.85
C GLU A 184 -34.04 -27.89 24.24
N ALA A 185 -33.11 -27.43 25.08
CA ALA A 185 -31.82 -26.94 24.64
C ALA A 185 -30.94 -28.01 23.98
N GLN A 186 -31.07 -29.29 24.39
CA GLN A 186 -30.39 -30.41 23.72
C GLN A 186 -30.99 -30.70 22.35
N GLU A 187 -32.31 -30.63 22.21
CA GLU A 187 -33.02 -30.80 20.93
C GLU A 187 -32.70 -29.66 19.96
N GLU A 188 -32.83 -28.39 20.38
CA GLU A 188 -32.40 -27.24 19.57
C GLU A 188 -30.92 -27.36 19.18
N SER A 189 -30.06 -27.80 20.11
CA SER A 189 -28.64 -28.03 19.84
C SER A 189 -28.37 -29.23 18.94
N ARG A 190 -29.27 -30.23 18.86
CA ARG A 190 -29.22 -31.34 17.90
C ARG A 190 -29.63 -30.83 16.53
N HIS A 191 -30.81 -30.21 16.39
CA HIS A 191 -31.28 -29.59 15.14
C HIS A 191 -30.22 -28.63 14.57
N ARG A 192 -29.73 -27.68 15.37
CA ARG A 192 -28.69 -26.72 14.97
C ARG A 192 -27.34 -27.37 14.67
N ARG A 193 -27.04 -28.59 15.14
CA ARG A 193 -25.86 -29.35 14.70
C ARG A 193 -26.12 -29.98 13.33
N THR A 194 -27.27 -30.61 13.14
CA THR A 194 -27.68 -31.18 11.85
C THR A 194 -27.72 -30.12 10.75
N SER A 195 -28.38 -28.98 10.96
CA SER A 195 -28.44 -27.88 9.98
C SER A 195 -27.05 -27.38 9.59
N ARG A 196 -26.16 -27.10 10.58
CA ARG A 196 -24.78 -26.65 10.29
C ARG A 196 -23.95 -27.70 9.55
N TRP A 197 -24.17 -28.98 9.84
CA TRP A 197 -23.49 -30.08 9.15
C TRP A 197 -23.96 -30.19 7.69
N LEU A 198 -25.27 -30.08 7.45
CA LEU A 198 -25.83 -30.03 6.09
C LEU A 198 -25.38 -28.78 5.32
N GLU A 199 -25.34 -27.61 5.97
CA GLU A 199 -24.77 -26.37 5.40
C GLU A 199 -23.30 -26.53 5.01
N GLN A 200 -22.49 -27.20 5.85
CA GLN A 200 -21.09 -27.47 5.58
C GLN A 200 -20.89 -28.44 4.39
N LEU A 201 -21.76 -29.45 4.25
CA LEU A 201 -21.76 -30.37 3.10
C LEU A 201 -22.25 -29.70 1.79
N ALA A 202 -23.22 -28.80 1.91
CA ALA A 202 -23.78 -28.01 0.82
C ALA A 202 -22.92 -26.77 0.44
N GLY A 203 -21.88 -26.48 1.22
CA GLY A 203 -20.94 -25.40 0.97
C GLY A 203 -20.16 -25.58 -0.34
N SER A 204 -19.83 -24.47 -0.99
CA SER A 204 -18.91 -24.47 -2.13
C SER A 204 -17.51 -24.87 -1.68
N LYS A 205 -16.77 -25.66 -2.47
CA LYS A 205 -15.41 -26.07 -2.10
C LYS A 205 -14.44 -24.93 -2.33
N GLU A 206 -13.70 -24.56 -1.29
CA GLU A 206 -12.64 -23.56 -1.34
C GLU A 206 -11.37 -24.14 -1.96
N TRP A 207 -11.01 -23.66 -3.15
CA TRP A 207 -9.80 -24.06 -3.87
C TRP A 207 -8.78 -22.91 -3.83
N PRO A 208 -7.61 -23.07 -3.19
CA PRO A 208 -6.58 -22.04 -3.16
C PRO A 208 -5.93 -21.88 -4.55
N LEU A 209 -5.87 -20.64 -5.04
CA LEU A 209 -5.15 -20.28 -6.25
C LEU A 209 -3.69 -19.99 -5.94
N SER A 210 -2.81 -20.35 -6.87
CA SER A 210 -1.36 -20.08 -6.86
C SER A 210 -0.95 -18.60 -6.74
N LYS A 211 -1.91 -17.65 -6.70
CA LYS A 211 -1.68 -16.20 -6.51
C LYS A 211 -2.36 -15.64 -5.25
N GLY A 212 -2.66 -16.49 -4.25
CA GLY A 212 -3.15 -16.04 -2.93
C GLY A 212 -4.63 -15.67 -2.86
N GLY A 213 -5.47 -16.20 -3.76
CA GLY A 213 -6.94 -16.08 -3.69
C GLY A 213 -7.60 -17.44 -3.48
N VAL A 214 -8.87 -17.45 -3.06
CA VAL A 214 -9.68 -18.68 -2.96
C VAL A 214 -10.77 -18.63 -4.04
N ALA A 215 -10.90 -19.68 -4.83
CA ALA A 215 -12.07 -19.88 -5.69
C ALA A 215 -13.06 -20.80 -4.97
N HIS A 216 -14.30 -20.34 -4.86
CA HIS A 216 -15.43 -21.19 -4.50
C HIS A 216 -15.83 -22.00 -5.75
N VAL A 217 -15.68 -23.32 -5.68
CA VAL A 217 -15.99 -24.24 -6.78
C VAL A 217 -17.16 -25.12 -6.38
N ASP A 218 -18.25 -25.00 -7.12
CA ASP A 218 -19.38 -25.92 -7.02
C ASP A 218 -19.11 -27.16 -7.88
N THR A 219 -18.97 -28.30 -7.20
CA THR A 219 -18.89 -29.63 -7.79
C THR A 219 -20.29 -30.24 -7.93
N PRO A 220 -20.51 -31.23 -8.84
CA PRO A 220 -21.80 -31.92 -8.93
C PRO A 220 -22.22 -32.55 -7.59
N THR A 221 -21.26 -33.01 -6.77
CA THR A 221 -21.53 -33.53 -5.42
C THR A 221 -21.97 -32.46 -4.41
N THR A 222 -21.45 -31.24 -4.48
CA THR A 222 -21.92 -30.12 -3.61
C THR A 222 -23.24 -29.53 -4.09
N LEU A 223 -23.54 -29.58 -5.40
CA LEU A 223 -24.87 -29.25 -5.92
C LEU A 223 -25.91 -30.27 -5.44
N ARG A 224 -25.61 -31.58 -5.57
CA ARG A 224 -26.47 -32.64 -5.04
C ARG A 224 -26.65 -32.56 -3.51
N ALA A 225 -25.61 -32.16 -2.78
CA ALA A 225 -25.71 -31.91 -1.34
C ALA A 225 -26.61 -30.71 -0.98
N ARG A 226 -26.67 -29.66 -1.83
CA ARG A 226 -27.66 -28.56 -1.67
C ARG A 226 -29.08 -29.08 -1.90
N GLU A 227 -29.32 -29.79 -2.99
CA GLU A 227 -30.63 -30.38 -3.29
C GLU A 227 -31.15 -31.25 -2.13
N LEU A 228 -30.29 -32.12 -1.56
CA LEU A 228 -30.64 -32.98 -0.43
C LEU A 228 -30.84 -32.21 0.89
N ARG A 229 -30.06 -31.15 1.15
CA ARG A 229 -30.29 -30.23 2.28
C ARG A 229 -31.64 -29.53 2.13
N ASP A 230 -31.93 -29.00 0.95
CA ASP A 230 -33.13 -28.20 0.70
C ASP A 230 -34.38 -29.08 0.80
N LEU A 231 -34.32 -30.31 0.29
CA LEU A 231 -35.31 -31.36 0.54
C LEU A 231 -35.50 -31.69 2.03
N TYR A 232 -34.40 -31.83 2.79
CA TYR A 232 -34.47 -32.07 4.24
C TYR A 232 -35.13 -30.90 4.98
N CYS A 233 -34.82 -29.66 4.62
CA CYS A 233 -35.48 -28.46 5.16
C CYS A 233 -36.98 -28.47 4.83
N SER A 234 -37.37 -28.71 3.57
CA SER A 234 -38.78 -28.78 3.16
C SER A 234 -39.56 -29.95 3.77
N LEU A 235 -38.89 -31.02 4.23
CA LEU A 235 -39.50 -32.08 5.03
C LEU A 235 -39.62 -31.72 6.52
N ALA A 236 -38.69 -30.91 7.04
CA ALA A 236 -38.66 -30.49 8.44
C ALA A 236 -39.66 -29.36 8.74
N ASP A 237 -40.07 -28.58 7.74
CA ASP A 237 -41.04 -27.49 7.87
C ASP A 237 -42.49 -28.02 7.91
N PRO A 238 -43.22 -27.94 9.05
CA PRO A 238 -44.58 -28.48 9.17
C PRO A 238 -45.65 -27.55 8.58
N SER A 239 -45.30 -26.34 8.13
CA SER A 239 -46.21 -25.25 7.75
C SER A 239 -46.55 -25.18 6.25
N GLY A 240 -46.35 -26.26 5.51
CA GLY A 240 -46.68 -26.35 4.08
C GLY A 240 -48.17 -26.49 3.80
N SER A 241 -48.63 -26.00 2.63
CA SER A 241 -49.92 -26.40 2.07
C SER A 241 -49.93 -27.90 1.75
N VAL A 242 -51.11 -28.51 1.65
CA VAL A 242 -51.24 -29.94 1.31
C VAL A 242 -50.55 -30.27 -0.02
N ASP A 243 -50.75 -29.43 -1.04
CA ASP A 243 -50.12 -29.58 -2.35
C ASP A 243 -48.59 -29.39 -2.30
N GLY A 244 -48.10 -28.44 -1.50
CA GLY A 244 -46.67 -28.23 -1.29
C GLY A 244 -46.01 -29.42 -0.61
N ARG A 245 -46.66 -29.97 0.43
CA ARG A 245 -46.22 -31.21 1.10
C ARG A 245 -46.24 -32.41 0.15
N LEU A 246 -47.27 -32.54 -0.69
CA LEU A 246 -47.36 -33.59 -1.71
C LEU A 246 -46.22 -33.48 -2.73
N HIS A 247 -45.89 -32.25 -3.17
CA HIS A 247 -44.76 -31.99 -4.07
C HIS A 247 -43.42 -32.40 -3.45
N THR A 248 -43.15 -31.99 -2.20
CA THR A 248 -41.93 -32.41 -1.48
C THR A 248 -41.85 -33.93 -1.33
N LEU A 249 -42.94 -34.59 -0.94
CA LEU A 249 -42.98 -36.06 -0.82
C LEU A 249 -42.75 -36.77 -2.17
N LEU A 250 -43.26 -36.23 -3.28
CA LEU A 250 -43.01 -36.76 -4.62
C LEU A 250 -41.53 -36.59 -5.01
N GLN A 251 -40.94 -35.43 -4.72
CA GLN A 251 -39.52 -35.17 -4.99
C GLN A 251 -38.63 -36.12 -4.17
N VAL A 252 -38.94 -36.35 -2.90
CA VAL A 252 -38.26 -37.32 -2.02
C VAL A 252 -38.42 -38.74 -2.54
N LYS A 253 -39.63 -39.16 -2.93
CA LYS A 253 -39.87 -40.48 -3.55
C LYS A 253 -39.01 -40.69 -4.80
N ASN A 254 -38.78 -39.64 -5.59
CA ASN A 254 -37.93 -39.71 -6.78
C ASN A 254 -36.43 -39.77 -6.44
N THR A 255 -35.94 -39.00 -5.46
CA THR A 255 -34.52 -39.09 -5.05
C THR A 255 -34.18 -40.38 -4.31
N VAL A 256 -35.13 -40.94 -3.54
CA VAL A 256 -34.97 -42.21 -2.81
C VAL A 256 -34.89 -43.40 -3.78
N LYS A 257 -35.65 -43.36 -4.89
CA LYS A 257 -35.60 -44.36 -5.98
C LYS A 257 -34.25 -44.46 -6.70
N GLU A 258 -33.35 -43.49 -6.55
CA GLU A 258 -32.02 -43.55 -7.16
C GLU A 258 -31.05 -44.49 -6.42
N TYR A 259 -31.40 -44.94 -5.20
CA TYR A 259 -30.53 -45.71 -4.32
C TYR A 259 -31.25 -46.92 -3.71
N ASP A 260 -30.88 -48.13 -4.11
CA ASP A 260 -31.43 -49.37 -3.55
C ASP A 260 -30.68 -49.79 -2.28
N CYS A 261 -31.28 -49.57 -1.10
CA CYS A 261 -30.76 -50.05 0.19
C CYS A 261 -31.92 -50.30 1.18
N PRO A 262 -31.72 -51.06 2.28
CA PRO A 262 -32.81 -51.38 3.20
C PRO A 262 -33.45 -50.12 3.82
N LEU A 263 -32.66 -49.07 4.08
CA LEU A 263 -33.16 -47.80 4.60
C LEU A 263 -34.05 -47.05 3.59
N THR A 264 -33.73 -47.09 2.28
CA THR A 264 -34.59 -46.47 1.27
C THR A 264 -35.86 -47.28 1.02
N GLN A 265 -35.83 -48.59 1.23
CA GLN A 265 -37.03 -49.44 1.21
C GLN A 265 -37.98 -49.14 2.39
N GLU A 266 -37.46 -49.02 3.61
CA GLU A 266 -38.23 -48.59 4.78
C GLU A 266 -38.86 -47.20 4.59
N LEU A 267 -38.07 -46.24 4.09
CA LEU A 267 -38.57 -44.90 3.74
C LEU A 267 -39.65 -44.94 2.65
N PHE A 268 -39.49 -45.78 1.61
CA PHE A 268 -40.47 -45.94 0.55
C PHE A 268 -41.80 -46.51 1.06
N ILE A 269 -41.76 -47.51 1.95
CA ILE A 269 -42.95 -48.09 2.60
C ILE A 269 -43.70 -47.04 3.43
N SER A 270 -42.97 -46.11 4.07
CA SER A 270 -43.57 -45.03 4.88
C SER A 270 -44.26 -43.92 4.09
N VAL A 271 -44.05 -43.85 2.76
CA VAL A 271 -44.70 -42.86 1.88
C VAL A 271 -45.95 -43.49 1.24
N PRO A 272 -47.18 -43.06 1.61
CA PRO A 272 -48.39 -43.67 1.06
C PRO A 272 -48.49 -43.50 -0.45
N GLU A 273 -49.04 -44.51 -1.13
CA GLU A 273 -49.28 -44.50 -2.58
C GLU A 273 -50.47 -43.59 -2.92
N PHE A 274 -50.21 -42.29 -3.04
CA PHE A 274 -51.24 -41.34 -3.45
C PHE A 274 -51.46 -41.37 -4.97
N ASN A 275 -52.72 -41.53 -5.39
CA ASN A 275 -53.12 -41.57 -6.79
C ASN A 275 -53.21 -40.14 -7.37
N PRO A 276 -52.36 -39.75 -8.35
CA PRO A 276 -52.32 -38.37 -8.86
C PRO A 276 -53.54 -37.97 -9.72
N ALA A 277 -54.46 -38.89 -10.04
CA ALA A 277 -55.60 -38.62 -10.90
C ALA A 277 -56.71 -37.73 -10.28
N ALA A 278 -56.69 -37.49 -8.97
CA ALA A 278 -57.79 -36.82 -8.26
C ALA A 278 -57.75 -35.27 -8.25
N GLY A 279 -56.68 -34.64 -8.78
CA GLY A 279 -56.41 -33.20 -8.59
C GLY A 279 -56.56 -32.29 -9.81
N LEU A 280 -56.91 -32.80 -10.99
CA LEU A 280 -56.89 -32.02 -12.25
C LEU A 280 -58.29 -31.85 -12.86
N THR A 281 -59.00 -30.81 -12.43
CA THR A 281 -60.10 -30.21 -13.21
C THR A 281 -59.52 -29.08 -14.09
N PRO A 282 -59.75 -29.07 -15.42
CA PRO A 282 -59.21 -28.02 -16.29
C PRO A 282 -60.15 -26.81 -16.36
N PHE A 283 -59.60 -25.60 -16.15
CA PHE A 283 -60.20 -24.34 -16.64
C PHE A 283 -59.28 -23.73 -17.73
N PRO A 284 -59.84 -22.98 -18.71
CA PRO A 284 -59.18 -22.71 -19.97
C PRO A 284 -58.21 -21.52 -19.93
N HIS A 285 -57.26 -21.53 -20.87
CA HIS A 285 -56.25 -20.49 -21.04
C HIS A 285 -56.83 -19.12 -21.43
N ALA A 286 -56.38 -18.07 -20.74
CA ALA A 286 -56.42 -16.70 -21.23
C ALA A 286 -55.14 -15.95 -20.78
N ALA A 287 -54.13 -15.89 -21.66
CA ALA A 287 -52.98 -15.01 -21.48
C ALA A 287 -52.39 -14.62 -22.85
N ASN A 288 -52.50 -13.33 -23.18
CA ASN A 288 -51.88 -12.74 -24.36
C ASN A 288 -50.39 -12.40 -24.09
N SER A 289 -49.64 -12.36 -25.19
CA SER A 289 -48.47 -11.49 -25.41
C SER A 289 -47.32 -11.48 -24.39
N ALA A 290 -46.17 -12.03 -24.80
CA ALA A 290 -44.94 -11.24 -24.92
C ALA A 290 -43.90 -11.88 -25.86
N GLN A 291 -43.30 -11.04 -26.71
CA GLN A 291 -41.95 -11.17 -27.30
C GLN A 291 -41.64 -12.40 -28.20
N LYS A 292 -41.90 -12.21 -29.50
CA LYS A 292 -41.07 -12.80 -30.56
C LYS A 292 -39.65 -12.22 -30.52
N SER A 293 -38.64 -13.09 -30.56
CA SER A 293 -37.45 -12.89 -31.40
C SER A 293 -36.66 -14.21 -31.54
N ALA A 294 -37.06 -15.03 -32.52
CA ALA A 294 -36.24 -16.15 -32.96
C ALA A 294 -35.11 -15.66 -33.89
N ILE A 295 -33.96 -16.31 -33.77
CA ILE A 295 -32.72 -16.01 -34.49
C ILE A 295 -32.91 -16.19 -36.00
N VAL A 296 -32.51 -15.19 -36.79
CA VAL A 296 -32.28 -15.33 -38.23
C VAL A 296 -30.80 -15.06 -38.48
N ASP A 297 -30.11 -16.07 -39.01
CA ASP A 297 -28.71 -15.99 -39.38
C ASP A 297 -28.57 -15.46 -40.82
N SER A 298 -27.85 -14.35 -41.00
CA SER A 298 -27.62 -13.71 -42.31
C SER A 298 -26.51 -12.65 -42.21
N GLN A 299 -25.25 -13.11 -42.24
CA GLN A 299 -24.08 -12.22 -42.18
C GLN A 299 -23.81 -11.48 -43.50
N SER A 300 -24.59 -10.44 -43.81
CA SER A 300 -24.22 -9.43 -44.80
C SER A 300 -23.16 -8.47 -44.22
N HIS A 301 -21.91 -8.92 -44.18
CA HIS A 301 -20.79 -8.10 -43.73
C HIS A 301 -20.59 -6.88 -44.63
N GLN A 302 -21.01 -5.70 -44.17
CA GLN A 302 -20.72 -4.44 -44.85
C GLN A 302 -19.20 -4.22 -44.94
N ILE A 303 -18.73 -3.98 -46.16
CA ILE A 303 -17.31 -3.82 -46.50
C ILE A 303 -16.99 -2.33 -46.59
N TYR A 304 -15.95 -1.88 -45.88
CA TYR A 304 -15.57 -0.48 -45.78
C TYR A 304 -14.12 -0.26 -46.23
N ILE A 305 -13.81 0.92 -46.74
CA ILE A 305 -12.47 1.28 -47.23
C ILE A 305 -11.62 1.92 -46.11
N CYS A 306 -10.39 1.46 -45.93
CA CYS A 306 -9.46 2.05 -44.97
C CYS A 306 -8.85 3.35 -45.49
N LYS A 307 -8.92 4.42 -44.68
CA LYS A 307 -8.40 5.76 -45.05
C LYS A 307 -6.87 5.86 -45.18
N SER A 308 -6.11 4.85 -44.75
CA SER A 308 -4.63 4.89 -44.78
C SER A 308 -4.01 3.96 -45.83
N CYS A 309 -4.63 2.82 -46.14
CA CYS A 309 -4.12 1.85 -47.13
C CYS A 309 -5.09 1.58 -48.27
N HIS A 310 -6.22 2.29 -48.32
CA HIS A 310 -7.27 2.24 -49.35
C HIS A 310 -7.81 0.85 -49.68
N ARG A 311 -7.57 -0.13 -48.80
CA ARG A 311 -8.05 -1.51 -48.96
C ARG A 311 -9.45 -1.66 -48.39
N TYR A 312 -10.32 -2.31 -49.15
CA TYR A 312 -11.64 -2.77 -48.69
C TYR A 312 -11.47 -3.87 -47.64
N GLN A 313 -12.12 -3.72 -46.49
CA GLN A 313 -12.05 -4.63 -45.35
C GLN A 313 -13.42 -4.67 -44.63
N PRO A 314 -13.81 -5.79 -44.00
CA PRO A 314 -15.04 -5.84 -43.19
C PRO A 314 -14.90 -4.97 -41.93
N SER A 315 -16.03 -4.55 -41.35
CA SER A 315 -16.08 -3.74 -40.11
C SER A 315 -15.25 -4.32 -38.97
N THR A 316 -15.14 -5.65 -38.87
CA THR A 316 -14.35 -6.37 -37.87
C THR A 316 -12.83 -6.11 -37.92
N LYS A 317 -12.31 -5.48 -38.98
CA LYS A 317 -10.89 -5.10 -39.15
C LYS A 317 -10.62 -3.62 -38.83
N PHE A 318 -11.60 -2.92 -38.29
CA PHE A 318 -11.51 -1.53 -37.83
C PHE A 318 -11.78 -1.43 -36.33
N HIS A 319 -11.20 -0.42 -35.68
CA HIS A 319 -11.43 -0.15 -34.26
C HIS A 319 -12.78 0.54 -34.05
N LEU A 320 -13.81 -0.25 -33.78
CA LEU A 320 -15.16 0.21 -33.43
C LEU A 320 -15.19 0.79 -32.00
N SER A 321 -15.51 2.07 -31.87
CA SER A 321 -15.74 2.73 -30.57
C SER A 321 -17.17 3.23 -30.49
N THR A 322 -17.81 3.08 -29.33
CA THR A 322 -19.23 3.39 -29.07
C THR A 322 -19.61 4.87 -29.31
N THR A 323 -18.62 5.76 -29.45
CA THR A 323 -18.80 7.20 -29.71
C THR A 323 -18.34 7.64 -31.11
N ALA A 324 -17.89 6.71 -31.96
CA ALA A 324 -17.31 7.02 -33.26
C ALA A 324 -18.31 6.81 -34.42
N ASN A 325 -18.87 7.89 -34.95
CA ASN A 325 -19.82 7.86 -36.08
C ASN A 325 -19.18 7.57 -37.46
N ASN A 326 -17.88 7.31 -37.53
CA ASN A 326 -17.16 7.06 -38.79
C ASN A 326 -16.02 6.07 -38.60
N LEU A 327 -15.93 5.07 -39.49
CA LEU A 327 -14.80 4.15 -39.54
C LEU A 327 -13.53 4.86 -40.08
N GLY A 328 -12.41 4.61 -39.41
CA GLY A 328 -11.16 5.34 -39.62
C GLY A 328 -10.09 4.55 -40.38
N ILE A 329 -9.01 4.23 -39.67
CA ILE A 329 -7.88 3.44 -40.17
C ILE A 329 -8.08 1.99 -39.71
N CYS A 330 -7.72 1.01 -40.55
CA CYS A 330 -7.78 -0.41 -40.17
C CYS A 330 -6.70 -0.76 -39.15
N ASN A 331 -6.93 -1.82 -38.37
CA ASN A 331 -6.06 -2.20 -37.25
C ASN A 331 -4.60 -2.35 -37.72
N SER A 332 -4.33 -3.02 -38.84
CA SER A 332 -2.96 -3.21 -39.36
C SER A 332 -2.18 -1.91 -39.61
N CYS A 333 -2.82 -0.86 -40.12
CA CYS A 333 -2.15 0.44 -40.33
C CYS A 333 -2.02 1.24 -39.03
N GLN A 334 -2.92 1.01 -38.06
CA GLN A 334 -2.77 1.53 -36.71
C GLN A 334 -1.61 0.86 -35.96
N ASP A 335 -1.46 -0.45 -36.10
CA ASP A 335 -0.37 -1.24 -35.51
C ASP A 335 1.00 -0.81 -36.08
N GLN A 336 1.08 -0.55 -37.38
CA GLN A 336 2.29 0.02 -38.01
C GLN A 336 2.63 1.41 -37.47
N LYS A 337 1.64 2.28 -37.24
CA LYS A 337 1.87 3.59 -36.57
C LYS A 337 2.33 3.42 -35.13
N ASN A 338 1.77 2.47 -34.40
CA ASN A 338 2.13 2.19 -33.00
C ASN A 338 3.55 1.59 -32.88
N ALA A 339 3.95 0.73 -33.83
CA ALA A 339 5.27 0.09 -33.86
C ALA A 339 6.42 1.11 -33.96
N GLY A 340 6.21 2.25 -34.66
CA GLY A 340 7.16 3.36 -34.72
C GLY A 340 7.31 4.18 -33.43
N SER A 341 6.55 3.86 -32.37
CA SER A 341 6.49 4.64 -31.12
C SER A 341 7.00 3.89 -29.88
N LYS A 342 7.76 2.79 -30.06
CA LYS A 342 8.34 2.02 -28.95
C LYS A 342 9.32 2.87 -28.13
N ARG A 343 8.95 3.15 -26.87
CA ARG A 343 9.80 3.81 -25.87
C ARG A 343 10.58 2.76 -25.08
N GLN A 344 11.83 3.07 -24.73
CA GLN A 344 12.62 2.28 -23.77
C GLN A 344 12.17 2.63 -22.34
N CYS A 345 12.24 1.68 -21.41
CA CYS A 345 11.82 1.90 -20.02
C CYS A 345 12.85 2.71 -19.23
N ALA A 346 12.37 3.73 -18.50
CA ALA A 346 13.13 4.65 -17.67
C ALA A 346 13.59 4.03 -16.34
N ASP A 347 12.69 3.28 -15.69
CA ASP A 347 12.77 2.85 -14.30
C ASP A 347 14.07 2.12 -13.91
N GLU A 348 14.66 1.38 -14.84
CA GLU A 348 15.89 0.60 -14.61
C GLU A 348 17.13 1.51 -14.49
N TYR A 349 17.19 2.61 -15.24
CA TYR A 349 18.26 3.60 -15.14
C TYR A 349 18.10 4.48 -13.89
N VAL A 350 16.86 4.79 -13.51
CA VAL A 350 16.55 5.45 -12.23
C VAL A 350 17.03 4.60 -11.05
N ARG A 351 16.79 3.28 -11.08
CA ARG A 351 17.27 2.33 -10.06
C ARG A 351 18.80 2.33 -9.97
N ILE A 352 19.51 2.31 -11.10
CA ILE A 352 20.99 2.34 -11.14
C ILE A 352 21.52 3.67 -10.58
N LEU A 353 20.92 4.82 -10.95
CA LEU A 353 21.29 6.13 -10.42
C LEU A 353 21.04 6.25 -8.91
N ALA A 354 19.93 5.70 -8.42
CA ALA A 354 19.61 5.68 -7.00
C ALA A 354 20.61 4.81 -6.19
N ALA A 355 20.99 3.64 -6.72
CA ALA A 355 22.00 2.77 -6.11
C ALA A 355 23.37 3.47 -6.02
N ALA A 356 23.80 4.13 -7.11
CA ALA A 356 25.04 4.90 -7.15
C ALA A 356 25.07 6.03 -6.10
N ARG A 357 24.01 6.83 -6.00
CA ARG A 357 23.91 7.89 -4.98
C ARG A 357 23.88 7.35 -3.55
N LEU A 358 23.23 6.20 -3.33
CA LEU A 358 23.19 5.55 -2.03
C LEU A 358 24.58 5.07 -1.59
N SER A 359 25.36 4.47 -2.50
CA SER A 359 26.72 4.01 -2.18
C SER A 359 27.64 5.17 -1.81
N GLU A 360 27.54 6.31 -2.49
CA GLU A 360 28.31 7.52 -2.14
C GLU A 360 27.93 8.07 -0.75
N ALA A 361 26.63 8.18 -0.47
CA ALA A 361 26.14 8.66 0.82
C ALA A 361 26.53 7.73 1.99
N ALA A 362 26.54 6.41 1.77
CA ALA A 362 26.98 5.43 2.76
C ALA A 362 28.48 5.57 3.08
N LEU A 363 29.32 5.77 2.06
CA LEU A 363 30.76 6.02 2.24
C LEU A 363 31.01 7.32 3.02
N ALA A 364 30.35 8.42 2.67
CA ALA A 364 30.44 9.68 3.42
C ALA A 364 30.01 9.54 4.90
N THR A 365 28.96 8.75 5.17
CA THR A 365 28.45 8.52 6.54
C THR A 365 29.40 7.66 7.38
N SER A 366 30.19 6.78 6.76
CA SER A 366 31.08 5.84 7.46
C SER A 366 32.18 6.52 8.30
N ILE A 367 32.47 7.79 8.00
CA ILE A 367 33.55 8.62 8.56
C ILE A 367 33.18 9.19 9.95
N LEU A 368 31.90 9.18 10.35
CA LEU A 368 31.45 9.76 11.61
C LEU A 368 31.97 9.00 12.87
N PRO A 369 32.37 9.72 13.94
CA PRO A 369 32.85 9.11 15.19
C PRO A 369 31.87 8.11 15.83
N LYS A 370 32.42 7.06 16.46
CA LYS A 370 31.66 5.90 16.97
C LYS A 370 30.49 6.25 17.90
N HIS A 371 30.52 7.36 18.62
CA HIS A 371 29.51 7.71 19.64
C HIS A 371 28.11 8.03 19.08
N LEU A 372 27.96 8.24 17.77
CA LEU A 372 26.67 8.51 17.11
C LEU A 372 26.05 7.27 16.41
N ARG A 373 26.67 6.09 16.49
CA ARG A 373 26.09 4.84 15.95
C ARG A 373 25.15 4.22 16.98
N GLY A 374 23.88 4.61 16.92
CA GLY A 374 22.80 3.89 17.60
C GLY A 374 22.75 2.42 17.13
N GLY A 375 22.60 1.48 18.08
CA GLY A 375 22.80 0.06 17.82
C GLY A 375 21.53 -0.78 17.61
N GLY A 376 21.71 -1.95 16.99
CA GLY A 376 20.76 -3.08 16.92
C GLY A 376 19.63 -2.90 15.90
N SER A 377 19.34 -3.84 14.99
CA SER A 377 19.33 -5.29 15.15
C SER A 377 19.32 -6.04 13.80
N THR A 378 19.43 -7.37 13.87
CA THR A 378 19.43 -8.31 12.75
C THR A 378 18.02 -8.66 12.24
N GLY A 379 17.86 -8.80 10.92
CA GLY A 379 16.64 -9.37 10.32
C GLY A 379 16.66 -9.33 8.80
N SER A 380 16.42 -10.47 8.15
CA SER A 380 16.24 -10.60 6.70
C SER A 380 14.90 -10.02 6.24
N ASP A 381 14.86 -9.33 5.09
CA ASP A 381 13.73 -9.29 4.14
C ASP A 381 14.09 -8.39 2.93
N THR A 382 14.12 -8.96 1.72
CA THR A 382 14.69 -8.31 0.52
C THR A 382 13.74 -7.46 -0.33
N GLU A 383 12.50 -7.21 0.12
CA GLU A 383 11.50 -6.41 -0.64
C GLU A 383 11.15 -5.06 0.00
N GLY A 384 11.67 -4.76 1.21
CA GLY A 384 11.40 -3.49 1.92
C GLY A 384 12.29 -2.29 1.53
N THR A 385 13.34 -2.51 0.73
CA THR A 385 14.51 -1.62 0.69
C THR A 385 14.23 -0.25 0.05
N ILE A 386 13.45 -0.19 -1.03
CA ILE A 386 13.19 1.06 -1.78
C ILE A 386 12.41 2.09 -0.93
N ASN A 387 11.36 1.64 -0.24
CA ASN A 387 10.54 2.49 0.64
C ASN A 387 11.28 2.92 1.92
N THR A 388 12.36 2.22 2.28
CA THR A 388 13.20 2.54 3.44
C THR A 388 14.25 3.59 3.05
N ILE A 389 14.82 3.49 1.84
CA ILE A 389 15.74 4.49 1.27
C ILE A 389 15.07 5.86 1.13
N ASP A 390 13.86 5.94 0.57
CA ASP A 390 13.16 7.22 0.38
C ASP A 390 12.80 7.92 1.71
N LYS A 391 12.61 7.14 2.80
CA LYS A 391 12.46 7.67 4.17
C LYS A 391 13.77 8.18 4.77
N LEU A 392 14.90 7.49 4.50
CA LEU A 392 16.22 7.92 4.97
C LEU A 392 16.68 9.20 4.26
N VAL A 393 16.43 9.33 2.96
CA VAL A 393 16.73 10.55 2.17
C VAL A 393 15.93 11.76 2.67
N LYS A 394 14.66 11.58 3.06
CA LYS A 394 13.79 12.67 3.54
C LYS A 394 14.09 13.14 4.97
N ASN A 395 14.83 12.36 5.75
CA ASN A 395 15.10 12.62 7.17
C ASN A 395 16.54 13.10 7.45
N MET A 396 17.36 13.36 6.43
CA MET A 396 18.75 13.79 6.61
C MET A 396 18.80 15.27 7.07
N PRO A 397 19.49 15.61 8.18
CA PRO A 397 19.56 16.98 8.68
C PRO A 397 20.41 17.87 7.75
N SER A 398 19.81 18.96 7.28
CA SER A 398 20.34 19.86 6.25
C SER A 398 21.43 20.83 6.75
N GLY A 399 22.41 20.34 7.52
CA GLY A 399 23.39 21.17 8.25
C GLY A 399 24.88 20.86 8.01
N HIS A 400 25.21 19.85 7.20
CA HIS A 400 26.60 19.49 6.85
C HIS A 400 26.64 18.80 5.49
N LEU A 401 26.81 19.58 4.41
CA LEU A 401 26.77 19.08 3.02
C LEU A 401 27.76 19.79 2.08
N ASP A 402 28.85 20.36 2.62
CA ASP A 402 29.86 21.09 1.83
C ASP A 402 30.88 20.19 1.12
N GLN A 403 30.52 18.92 0.87
CA GLN A 403 31.23 18.03 -0.05
C GLN A 403 30.31 17.72 -1.24
N VAL A 404 30.53 18.46 -2.33
CA VAL A 404 29.72 18.42 -3.55
C VAL A 404 30.04 17.16 -4.35
N LEU A 405 29.26 16.09 -4.14
CA LEU A 405 29.41 14.83 -4.86
C LEU A 405 28.83 14.93 -6.28
N ILE A 406 29.68 14.71 -7.29
CA ILE A 406 29.37 14.85 -8.73
C ILE A 406 28.15 14.00 -9.16
N VAL A 407 27.94 12.82 -8.55
CA VAL A 407 26.78 11.93 -8.82
C VAL A 407 25.41 12.60 -8.56
N ASN A 408 25.36 13.63 -7.72
CA ASN A 408 24.11 14.37 -7.49
C ASN A 408 23.68 15.22 -8.69
N TYR A 409 24.62 15.57 -9.59
CA TYR A 409 24.34 16.30 -10.83
C TYR A 409 24.06 15.39 -12.03
N MET A 410 24.38 14.10 -11.95
CA MET A 410 24.07 13.12 -12.99
C MET A 410 22.56 12.91 -13.12
N THR A 411 22.05 12.95 -14.33
CA THR A 411 20.64 12.68 -14.64
C THR A 411 20.41 11.22 -15.05
N GLU A 412 19.14 10.83 -15.22
CA GLU A 412 18.77 9.50 -15.72
C GLU A 412 19.30 9.27 -17.16
N ASP A 413 19.21 10.29 -18.02
CA ASP A 413 19.72 10.25 -19.40
C ASP A 413 21.25 10.06 -19.43
N ASP A 414 21.98 10.63 -18.47
CA ASP A 414 23.43 10.41 -18.32
C ASP A 414 23.74 8.95 -17.99
N VAL A 415 23.01 8.35 -17.03
CA VAL A 415 23.17 6.94 -16.65
C VAL A 415 22.77 6.00 -17.79
N SER A 416 21.67 6.29 -18.49
CA SER A 416 21.28 5.56 -19.70
C SER A 416 22.39 5.58 -20.74
N HIS A 417 23.02 6.73 -20.99
CA HIS A 417 24.13 6.83 -21.92
C HIS A 417 25.41 6.12 -21.45
N ILE A 418 25.74 6.18 -20.15
CA ILE A 418 26.87 5.41 -19.58
C ILE A 418 26.65 3.92 -19.82
N VAL A 419 25.45 3.42 -19.50
CA VAL A 419 25.12 2.01 -19.67
C VAL A 419 25.11 1.60 -21.14
N GLN A 420 24.35 2.29 -21.99
CA GLN A 420 24.11 1.89 -23.38
C GLN A 420 25.28 2.17 -24.33
N VAL A 421 26.01 3.28 -24.17
CA VAL A 421 26.99 3.76 -25.16
C VAL A 421 28.44 3.54 -24.73
N ILE A 422 28.72 3.58 -23.42
CA ILE A 422 30.08 3.39 -22.89
C ILE A 422 30.30 1.92 -22.51
N TRP A 423 29.31 1.32 -21.85
CA TRP A 423 29.32 -0.09 -21.46
C TRP A 423 28.53 -1.01 -22.39
N ASN A 424 28.02 -0.48 -23.51
CA ASN A 424 27.29 -1.22 -24.57
C ASN A 424 26.01 -1.95 -24.12
N GLY A 425 25.55 -1.74 -22.88
CA GLY A 425 24.42 -2.41 -22.25
C GLY A 425 24.78 -3.65 -21.42
N HIS A 426 26.05 -3.83 -21.02
CA HIS A 426 26.53 -5.07 -20.38
C HIS A 426 27.44 -4.80 -19.18
N SER A 427 27.53 -5.76 -18.26
CA SER A 427 28.65 -5.80 -17.31
C SER A 427 29.99 -5.82 -18.06
N ALA A 428 30.97 -5.09 -17.53
CA ALA A 428 32.34 -5.07 -18.00
C ALA A 428 33.05 -6.43 -17.87
N VAL A 429 32.66 -7.28 -16.91
CA VAL A 429 33.37 -8.52 -16.55
C VAL A 429 32.65 -9.76 -17.08
N SER A 430 31.41 -10.03 -16.67
CA SER A 430 30.62 -11.19 -17.15
C SER A 430 29.92 -10.97 -18.50
N GLY A 431 29.84 -9.74 -19.01
CA GLY A 431 29.08 -9.44 -20.22
C GLY A 431 27.55 -9.58 -20.06
N ASN A 432 27.04 -9.66 -18.82
CA ASN A 432 25.61 -9.80 -18.55
C ASN A 432 24.81 -8.57 -19.02
N ARG A 433 23.75 -8.78 -19.83
CA ARG A 433 22.88 -7.74 -20.42
C ARG A 433 21.66 -7.38 -19.54
N HIS A 434 21.42 -8.06 -18.43
CA HIS A 434 20.21 -7.86 -17.63
C HIS A 434 20.30 -6.59 -16.76
N LEU A 435 19.69 -5.50 -17.25
CA LEU A 435 19.62 -4.17 -16.61
C LEU A 435 19.17 -4.19 -15.14
N SER A 436 18.40 -5.18 -14.71
CA SER A 436 17.98 -5.39 -13.32
C SER A 436 19.13 -5.75 -12.37
N HIS A 437 20.16 -6.45 -12.84
CA HIS A 437 21.26 -6.97 -12.02
C HIS A 437 22.52 -6.09 -12.07
N LEU A 438 22.53 -5.08 -12.94
CA LEU A 438 23.66 -4.17 -13.12
C LEU A 438 23.64 -3.00 -12.12
N VAL A 439 24.83 -2.54 -11.73
CA VAL A 439 25.11 -1.43 -10.81
C VAL A 439 26.37 -0.70 -11.29
N LEU A 440 26.42 0.63 -11.10
CA LEU A 440 27.64 1.42 -11.31
C LEU A 440 28.48 1.42 -10.03
N ALA A 441 29.73 0.99 -10.12
CA ALA A 441 30.72 1.02 -9.04
C ALA A 441 31.85 2.01 -9.37
N ARG A 442 32.60 2.47 -8.34
CA ARG A 442 33.80 3.29 -8.54
C ARG A 442 34.91 2.46 -9.20
N TRP A 443 35.65 3.04 -10.14
CA TRP A 443 36.86 2.41 -10.70
C TRP A 443 38.09 2.69 -9.85
N GLU A 444 38.32 3.95 -9.49
CA GLU A 444 39.31 4.40 -8.51
C GLU A 444 38.61 4.78 -7.21
N LEU A 445 38.93 4.07 -6.13
CA LEU A 445 38.27 4.23 -4.82
C LEU A 445 38.55 5.61 -4.19
N ASP A 446 39.75 6.16 -4.41
CA ASP A 446 40.22 7.41 -3.79
C ASP A 446 39.56 8.67 -4.40
N LYS A 447 38.98 8.54 -5.60
CA LYS A 447 38.29 9.62 -6.31
C LYS A 447 36.76 9.54 -6.08
N PRO A 448 36.04 10.67 -6.10
CA PRO A 448 34.58 10.66 -6.04
C PRO A 448 34.02 9.90 -7.24
N MET A 449 32.80 9.35 -7.11
CA MET A 449 32.13 8.73 -8.24
C MET A 449 31.71 9.81 -9.25
N SER A 450 32.02 9.57 -10.53
CA SER A 450 31.74 10.46 -11.65
C SER A 450 31.61 9.65 -12.94
N PRO A 451 31.08 10.21 -14.05
CA PRO A 451 30.96 9.46 -15.32
C PRO A 451 32.28 8.88 -15.85
N TRP A 452 33.41 9.51 -15.53
CA TRP A 452 34.78 9.06 -15.87
C TRP A 452 35.47 8.27 -14.75
N ASN A 453 34.77 7.94 -13.67
CA ASN A 453 35.22 7.08 -12.57
C ASN A 453 34.19 5.98 -12.24
N THR A 454 33.43 5.51 -13.23
CA THR A 454 32.40 4.46 -13.06
C THR A 454 32.61 3.26 -13.96
N ILE A 455 32.59 2.06 -13.37
CA ILE A 455 32.53 0.77 -14.06
C ILE A 455 31.14 0.14 -13.89
N LEU A 456 30.60 -0.45 -14.95
CA LEU A 456 29.31 -1.16 -14.91
C LEU A 456 29.54 -2.64 -14.62
N LEU A 457 29.00 -3.12 -13.52
CA LEU A 457 29.19 -4.48 -12.99
C LEU A 457 27.85 -5.08 -12.55
N THR A 458 27.79 -6.38 -12.31
CA THR A 458 26.71 -7.00 -11.54
C THR A 458 26.85 -6.68 -10.05
N VAL A 459 25.79 -6.88 -9.26
CA VAL A 459 25.83 -6.71 -7.79
C VAL A 459 26.95 -7.56 -7.15
N GLU A 460 27.15 -8.79 -7.63
CA GLU A 460 28.16 -9.73 -7.14
C GLU A 460 29.58 -9.31 -7.52
N GLU A 461 29.78 -8.89 -8.77
CA GLU A 461 31.06 -8.35 -9.25
C GLU A 461 31.44 -7.04 -8.55
N ALA A 462 30.49 -6.16 -8.26
CA ALA A 462 30.73 -4.94 -7.51
C ALA A 462 31.21 -5.24 -6.08
N HIS A 463 30.75 -6.34 -5.48
CA HIS A 463 31.24 -6.79 -4.18
C HIS A 463 32.68 -7.30 -4.24
N THR A 464 33.06 -8.07 -5.28
CA THR A 464 34.45 -8.53 -5.45
C THR A 464 35.41 -7.38 -5.80
N HIS A 465 34.99 -6.42 -6.63
CA HIS A 465 35.74 -5.19 -6.93
C HIS A 465 35.98 -4.30 -5.69
N SER A 466 35.08 -4.34 -4.69
CA SER A 466 35.23 -3.56 -3.45
C SER A 466 36.19 -4.23 -2.44
N THR A 467 36.35 -5.54 -2.50
CA THR A 467 37.06 -6.35 -1.48
C THR A 467 38.48 -6.74 -1.88
N VAL A 468 38.77 -6.85 -3.18
CA VAL A 468 40.09 -7.29 -3.70
C VAL A 468 40.81 -6.11 -4.36
N SER A 469 42.13 -6.00 -4.15
CA SER A 469 42.92 -4.96 -4.79
C SER A 469 43.00 -5.14 -6.31
N ARG A 470 42.74 -4.05 -7.05
CA ARG A 470 42.65 -3.99 -8.52
C ARG A 470 43.80 -4.73 -9.23
N ASP A 471 45.03 -4.52 -8.76
CA ASP A 471 46.25 -5.02 -9.41
C ASP A 471 46.43 -6.54 -9.27
N LYS A 472 45.57 -7.21 -8.47
CA LYS A 472 45.42 -8.68 -8.41
C LYS A 472 44.15 -9.19 -9.09
N LEU A 473 43.17 -8.32 -9.34
CA LEU A 473 41.83 -8.68 -9.84
C LEU A 473 41.70 -8.58 -11.36
N TYR A 474 42.41 -7.65 -12.00
CA TYR A 474 42.29 -7.37 -13.43
C TYR A 474 43.62 -7.45 -14.18
N SER A 475 43.59 -7.98 -15.41
CA SER A 475 44.76 -7.97 -16.29
C SER A 475 45.07 -6.56 -16.82
N SER A 476 46.34 -6.33 -17.18
CA SER A 476 46.79 -5.05 -17.77
C SER A 476 46.01 -4.66 -19.03
N GLU A 477 45.68 -5.63 -19.88
CA GLU A 477 44.82 -5.41 -21.06
C GLU A 477 43.41 -4.96 -20.70
N PHE A 478 42.83 -5.52 -19.63
CA PHE A 478 41.49 -5.16 -19.17
C PHE A 478 41.48 -3.74 -18.61
N VAL A 479 42.47 -3.41 -17.78
CA VAL A 479 42.68 -2.06 -17.24
C VAL A 479 42.79 -1.02 -18.36
N ALA A 480 43.57 -1.31 -19.42
CA ALA A 480 43.68 -0.44 -20.59
C ALA A 480 42.35 -0.24 -21.33
N LYS A 481 41.56 -1.31 -21.52
CA LYS A 481 40.21 -1.25 -22.13
C LYS A 481 39.24 -0.40 -21.29
N VAL A 482 39.28 -0.52 -19.97
CA VAL A 482 38.46 0.31 -19.06
C VAL A 482 38.92 1.77 -19.11
N GLN A 483 40.21 2.05 -19.00
CA GLN A 483 40.75 3.42 -19.07
C GLN A 483 40.38 4.13 -20.39
N ALA A 484 40.40 3.42 -21.52
CA ALA A 484 39.94 3.98 -22.80
C ALA A 484 38.46 4.38 -22.78
N LYS A 485 37.59 3.59 -22.14
CA LYS A 485 36.17 3.90 -21.96
C LYS A 485 35.93 5.07 -20.99
N LEU A 486 36.69 5.15 -19.90
CA LEU A 486 36.63 6.27 -18.97
C LEU A 486 37.13 7.58 -19.60
N ALA A 487 38.13 7.51 -20.49
CA ALA A 487 38.57 8.64 -21.29
C ALA A 487 37.49 9.11 -22.30
N LEU A 488 36.76 8.17 -22.92
CA LEU A 488 35.59 8.49 -23.76
C LEU A 488 34.49 9.21 -22.94
N ALA A 489 34.23 8.75 -21.72
CA ALA A 489 33.32 9.43 -20.79
C ALA A 489 33.80 10.85 -20.47
N ARG A 490 35.07 11.02 -20.07
CA ARG A 490 35.62 12.35 -19.71
C ARG A 490 35.55 13.35 -20.86
N ARG A 491 35.70 12.91 -22.12
CA ARG A 491 35.49 13.75 -23.31
C ARG A 491 34.05 14.19 -23.48
N LYS A 492 33.07 13.31 -23.26
CA LYS A 492 31.64 13.66 -23.41
C LYS A 492 31.19 14.68 -22.35
N TRP A 493 31.58 14.48 -21.09
CA TRP A 493 31.24 15.38 -19.98
C TRP A 493 32.35 16.38 -19.65
N ALA A 494 33.09 16.87 -20.66
CA ALA A 494 34.23 17.79 -20.47
C ALA A 494 33.89 19.01 -19.59
N ARG A 495 32.72 19.65 -19.82
CA ARG A 495 32.25 20.79 -19.00
C ARG A 495 32.03 20.45 -17.51
N LEU A 496 31.70 19.20 -17.18
CA LEU A 496 31.61 18.75 -15.79
C LEU A 496 32.99 18.39 -15.21
N ALA A 497 33.91 17.92 -16.04
CA ALA A 497 35.30 17.66 -15.64
C ALA A 497 36.12 18.96 -15.45
N GLU A 498 35.80 20.02 -16.18
CA GLU A 498 36.28 21.39 -15.96
C GLU A 498 35.78 21.92 -14.60
N LEU A 499 34.51 21.70 -14.28
CA LEU A 499 33.91 22.02 -12.97
C LEU A 499 34.56 21.23 -11.82
N GLU A 500 34.83 19.93 -11.99
CA GLU A 500 35.62 19.12 -11.04
C GLU A 500 37.02 19.69 -10.81
N SER A 501 37.64 20.26 -11.85
CA SER A 501 39.00 20.82 -11.77
C SER A 501 39.04 22.23 -11.16
N ALA A 502 37.94 22.98 -11.25
CA ALA A 502 37.78 24.31 -10.65
C ALA A 502 37.31 24.27 -9.17
N MET A 503 36.85 23.11 -8.71
CA MET A 503 36.37 22.87 -7.34
C MET A 503 37.29 21.85 -6.67
N GLU A 504 38.31 22.31 -5.93
CA GLU A 504 39.26 21.42 -5.24
C GLU A 504 38.57 20.53 -4.20
N VAL A 505 38.13 19.33 -4.61
CA VAL A 505 37.59 18.31 -3.73
C VAL A 505 38.75 17.59 -3.03
N GLN A 506 38.93 17.84 -1.73
CA GLN A 506 39.89 17.08 -0.93
C GLN A 506 39.54 15.57 -0.95
N PRO A 507 40.53 14.67 -1.12
CA PRO A 507 40.27 13.24 -1.23
C PRO A 507 39.71 12.66 0.07
N LEU A 508 38.70 11.81 -0.07
CA LEU A 508 37.82 11.36 1.03
C LEU A 508 38.35 10.16 1.84
N VAL A 509 39.58 9.70 1.57
CA VAL A 509 40.16 8.50 2.21
C VAL A 509 41.63 8.74 2.58
N ARG A 510 41.94 8.68 3.87
CA ARG A 510 43.28 8.31 4.35
C ARG A 510 43.26 6.82 4.68
N THR A 511 44.09 6.06 3.98
CA THR A 511 44.33 4.63 4.24
C THR A 511 44.82 4.39 5.66
N ARG A 512 44.35 3.32 6.29
CA ARG A 512 45.01 2.75 7.47
C ARG A 512 46.08 1.76 7.02
N LEU A 513 47.21 1.80 7.73
CA LEU A 513 48.23 0.75 7.96
C LEU A 513 49.65 1.06 7.46
N ALA A 514 50.44 1.68 8.34
CA ALA A 514 51.88 1.52 8.59
C ALA A 514 52.19 2.40 9.82
N ALA A 515 52.30 1.81 11.01
CA ALA A 515 53.53 1.27 11.62
C ALA A 515 54.24 2.34 12.49
N ASP A 516 54.75 1.92 13.65
CA ASP A 516 55.37 2.80 14.66
C ASP A 516 56.65 3.48 14.16
N GLU A 517 56.92 4.71 14.61
CA GLU A 517 58.15 5.00 15.37
C GLU A 517 58.12 6.38 16.06
N ARG A 518 59.10 6.62 16.95
CA ARG A 518 59.10 7.65 18.01
C ARG A 518 59.71 8.97 17.53
N THR A 519 59.33 10.10 18.13
CA THR A 519 60.21 10.88 19.05
C THR A 519 59.55 12.17 19.57
N ASN A 520 60.04 12.59 20.74
CA ASN A 520 59.64 13.77 21.51
C ASN A 520 59.89 15.11 20.78
N SER A 521 59.05 16.12 21.04
CA SER A 521 59.45 17.31 21.83
C SER A 521 58.32 18.35 21.95
N LEU A 522 58.01 18.78 23.18
CA LEU A 522 57.23 19.98 23.50
C LEU A 522 58.14 20.98 24.22
N PRO A 523 58.16 22.27 23.82
CA PRO A 523 58.61 23.37 24.68
C PRO A 523 57.41 24.07 25.36
N PRO A 524 57.61 24.71 26.53
CA PRO A 524 56.53 25.30 27.33
C PRO A 524 56.20 26.75 26.95
N ILE A 525 54.98 27.19 27.24
CA ILE A 525 54.58 28.61 27.19
C ILE A 525 54.75 29.22 28.58
N ALA A 526 55.40 30.38 28.63
CA ALA A 526 55.76 31.09 29.85
C ALA A 526 54.60 31.91 30.46
N VAL A 527 54.82 32.35 31.70
CA VAL A 527 53.90 33.09 32.58
C VAL A 527 54.28 34.59 32.64
N ARG A 528 53.34 35.43 33.12
CA ARG A 528 53.43 36.90 33.40
C ARG A 528 53.22 37.83 32.18
N ASP A 529 52.62 39.02 32.32
CA ASP A 529 52.56 39.91 33.50
C ASP A 529 51.17 40.49 33.89
N THR A 530 51.16 41.22 35.02
CA THR A 530 50.00 41.70 35.79
C THR A 530 49.59 43.17 35.56
N VAL A 531 48.29 43.42 35.38
CA VAL A 531 47.48 44.59 35.87
C VAL A 531 46.01 44.09 35.96
N GLY A 532 45.10 44.51 36.86
CA GLY A 532 45.19 45.35 38.07
C GLY A 532 43.88 46.12 38.33
N VAL A 533 43.37 46.16 39.58
CA VAL A 533 42.10 46.80 40.03
C VAL A 533 40.81 46.15 39.49
N GLY A 534 39.74 45.87 40.26
CA GLY A 534 39.56 45.90 41.72
C GLY A 534 38.09 45.60 42.14
N ILE A 535 37.92 45.10 43.38
CA ILE A 535 36.73 45.18 44.27
C ILE A 535 35.35 44.73 43.73
N GLY A 536 34.73 43.72 44.38
CA GLY A 536 33.33 43.35 44.12
C GLY A 536 32.83 42.11 44.87
N LEU A 537 32.78 42.15 46.21
CA LEU A 537 32.39 41.00 47.05
C LEU A 537 30.90 41.03 47.42
N VAL A 538 30.08 40.10 46.92
CA VAL A 538 28.81 39.69 47.55
C VAL A 538 28.61 38.18 47.37
N ALA A 539 28.61 37.44 48.48
CA ALA A 539 28.05 36.09 48.54
C ALA A 539 26.61 36.17 49.05
N ALA A 540 25.71 35.37 48.46
CA ALA A 540 24.38 35.15 49.01
C ALA A 540 24.07 33.65 48.99
N SER A 541 24.00 33.08 50.19
CA SER A 541 23.70 31.67 50.45
C SER A 541 22.20 31.36 50.34
N GLY A 542 21.88 30.21 49.75
CA GLY A 542 20.91 29.22 50.25
C GLY A 542 19.44 29.60 50.48
N GLY A 543 18.52 28.75 50.02
CA GLY A 543 17.16 28.72 50.57
C GLY A 543 16.07 28.11 49.69
N LYS A 544 15.91 26.78 49.79
CA LYS A 544 14.76 25.95 49.34
C LYS A 544 14.54 25.77 47.84
#